data_AF-A0A2S7WYU7-F1
#
_entry.id   AF-A0A2S7WYU7-F1
#
_cell.length_a   1.000
_cell.length_b   1.000
_cell.length_c   1.000
_cell.angle_alpha   90.00
_cell.angle_beta   90.00
_cell.angle_gamma   90.00
#
_symmetry.space_group_name_H-M   'P 1'
#
loop_
_entity.id
_entity.type
_entity.pdbx_description
1 polymer ?
#
loop_
_entity_poly.entity_id
_entity_poly.type
_entity_poly.pdbx_seq_one_letter_code
_entity_poly.pdbx_strand_id
1 'polypeptide(L)'
;MNFTEFKKLYQKFENIDYSKSGWRTAEYDAFLDAKDDHHHFYEWYLKQELIKENFNTENFCCPVLAYHTFSGKKNENEAIIYQKVDKSFAIPIHDGGPSLIAIRNCPWCGSGLNKK
;
A
#
# COMPACT_ATOMS: atom_id res chain seq x y z
N MET A 1 -0.62 -19.46 -8.75
CA MET A 1 -0.80 -18.60 -9.94
C MET A 1 0.54 -17.98 -10.31
N ASN A 2 0.85 -17.79 -11.59
CA ASN A 2 2.07 -17.09 -12.00
C ASN A 2 1.84 -15.58 -12.22
N PHE A 3 2.92 -14.81 -12.39
CA PHE A 3 2.82 -13.35 -12.46
C PHE A 3 2.05 -12.85 -13.69
N THR A 4 2.13 -13.57 -14.80
CA THR A 4 1.41 -13.22 -16.03
C THR A 4 -0.10 -13.39 -15.86
N GLU A 5 -0.51 -14.49 -15.24
CA GLU A 5 -1.91 -14.74 -14.87
C GLU A 5 -2.41 -13.68 -13.89
N PHE A 6 -1.62 -13.37 -12.87
CA PHE A 6 -1.95 -12.35 -11.88
C PHE A 6 -2.25 -10.99 -12.52
N LYS A 7 -1.41 -10.54 -13.47
CA LYS A 7 -1.64 -9.28 -14.20
C LYS A 7 -2.93 -9.28 -15.03
N LYS A 8 -3.29 -10.42 -15.64
CA LYS A 8 -4.55 -10.55 -16.38
C LYS A 8 -5.74 -10.45 -15.44
N LEU A 9 -5.68 -11.10 -14.27
CA LEU A 9 -6.74 -10.99 -13.27
C LEU A 9 -6.84 -9.58 -12.70
N TYR A 10 -5.72 -8.90 -12.46
CA TYR A 10 -5.72 -7.50 -12.07
C TYR A 10 -6.49 -6.63 -13.07
N GLN A 11 -6.22 -6.74 -14.37
CA GLN A 11 -6.94 -5.99 -15.42
C GLN A 11 -8.43 -6.33 -15.44
N LYS A 12 -8.77 -7.61 -15.28
CA LYS A 12 -10.16 -8.08 -15.21
C LYS A 12 -10.90 -7.50 -14.02
N PHE A 13 -10.22 -7.41 -12.87
CA PHE A 13 -10.82 -7.01 -11.60
C PHE A 13 -10.73 -5.51 -11.31
N GLU A 14 -10.03 -4.75 -12.14
CA GLU A 14 -9.90 -3.29 -12.04
C GLU A 14 -11.26 -2.56 -12.11
N ASN A 15 -12.20 -3.11 -12.88
CA ASN A 15 -13.51 -2.50 -13.14
C ASN A 15 -14.67 -3.32 -12.55
N ILE A 16 -14.44 -4.04 -11.44
CA ILE A 16 -15.51 -4.74 -10.74
C ILE A 16 -16.54 -3.73 -10.23
N ASP A 17 -17.80 -3.99 -10.55
CA ASP A 17 -18.93 -3.34 -9.91
C ASP A 17 -19.28 -4.06 -8.60
N TYR A 18 -18.75 -3.54 -7.49
CA TYR A 18 -18.95 -4.10 -6.15
C TYR A 18 -20.41 -4.00 -5.65
N SER A 19 -21.27 -3.24 -6.35
CA SER A 19 -22.70 -3.14 -5.99
C SER A 19 -23.52 -4.35 -6.44
N LYS A 20 -22.99 -5.14 -7.39
CA LYS A 20 -23.68 -6.31 -7.94
C LYS A 20 -23.40 -7.58 -7.12
N SER A 21 -24.44 -8.31 -6.74
CA SER A 21 -24.28 -9.62 -6.11
C SER A 21 -23.49 -10.59 -7.01
N GLY A 22 -22.65 -11.44 -6.40
CA GLY A 22 -21.86 -12.44 -7.12
C GLY A 22 -20.55 -11.91 -7.75
N TRP A 23 -20.16 -10.67 -7.44
CA TRP A 23 -18.89 -10.10 -7.89
C TRP A 23 -17.67 -10.88 -7.34
N ARG A 24 -17.80 -11.43 -6.13
CA ARG A 24 -16.76 -12.23 -5.48
C ARG A 24 -16.85 -13.69 -5.95
N THR A 25 -15.86 -14.12 -6.72
CA THR A 25 -15.75 -15.47 -7.27
C THR A 25 -14.53 -16.20 -6.70
N ALA A 26 -14.46 -17.52 -6.85
CA ALA A 26 -13.26 -18.29 -6.46
C ALA A 26 -11.99 -17.81 -7.19
N GLU A 27 -12.13 -17.29 -8.41
CA GLU A 27 -11.03 -16.69 -9.17
C GLU A 27 -10.56 -15.37 -8.56
N TYR A 28 -11.48 -14.58 -8.01
CA TYR A 28 -11.15 -13.37 -7.27
C TYR A 28 -10.44 -13.70 -5.95
N ASP A 29 -10.90 -14.71 -5.22
CA ASP A 29 -10.20 -15.18 -4.01
C ASP A 29 -8.78 -15.68 -4.35
N ALA A 30 -8.61 -16.46 -5.42
CA ALA A 30 -7.29 -16.88 -5.87
C ALA A 30 -6.37 -15.71 -6.28
N PHE A 31 -6.95 -14.61 -6.78
CA PHE A 31 -6.21 -13.38 -7.05
C PHE A 31 -5.76 -12.69 -5.75
N LEU A 32 -6.63 -12.64 -4.73
CA LEU A 32 -6.29 -12.11 -3.42
C LEU A 32 -5.19 -12.94 -2.74
N ASP A 33 -5.33 -14.27 -2.74
CA ASP A 33 -4.33 -15.18 -2.17
C ASP A 33 -2.97 -14.98 -2.87
N ALA A 34 -2.96 -14.93 -4.20
CA ALA A 34 -1.72 -14.70 -4.96
C ALA A 34 -1.09 -13.33 -4.67
N LYS A 35 -1.90 -12.30 -4.39
CA LYS A 35 -1.40 -10.98 -3.98
C LYS A 35 -0.72 -11.08 -2.61
N ASP A 36 -1.30 -11.81 -1.67
CA ASP A 36 -0.83 -11.86 -0.28
C ASP A 36 0.35 -12.82 -0.09
N ASP A 37 0.36 -13.94 -0.82
CA ASP A 37 1.41 -14.97 -0.75
C ASP A 37 2.71 -14.58 -1.47
N HIS A 38 2.65 -13.61 -2.40
CA HIS A 38 3.79 -13.22 -3.22
C HIS A 38 4.14 -11.74 -3.07
N HIS A 39 5.17 -11.46 -2.28
CA HIS A 39 5.64 -10.09 -2.01
C HIS A 39 5.80 -9.24 -3.28
N HIS A 40 6.41 -9.78 -4.34
CA HIS A 40 6.61 -9.04 -5.59
C HIS A 40 5.31 -8.79 -6.39
N PHE A 41 4.27 -9.61 -6.21
CA PHE A 41 2.95 -9.35 -6.80
C PHE A 41 2.29 -8.20 -6.06
N TYR A 42 2.32 -8.22 -4.72
CA TYR A 42 1.83 -7.14 -3.88
C TYR A 42 2.50 -5.80 -4.20
N GLU A 43 3.83 -5.75 -4.24
CA GLU A 43 4.55 -4.52 -4.57
C GLU A 43 4.20 -4.00 -5.97
N TRP A 44 4.06 -4.89 -6.95
CA TRP A 44 3.65 -4.49 -8.30
C TRP A 44 2.22 -3.93 -8.31
N TYR A 45 1.29 -4.58 -7.60
CA TYR A 45 -0.09 -4.14 -7.45
C TYR A 45 -0.14 -2.72 -6.86
N LEU A 46 0.56 -2.48 -5.75
CA LEU A 46 0.60 -1.15 -5.12
C LEU A 46 1.18 -0.07 -6.04
N LYS A 47 2.19 -0.41 -6.86
CA LYS A 47 2.71 0.53 -7.88
C LYS A 47 1.63 0.94 -8.87
N GLN A 48 0.77 0.01 -9.31
CA GLN A 48 -0.30 0.37 -10.24
C GLN A 48 -1.32 1.31 -9.59
N GLU A 49 -1.70 1.03 -8.34
CA GLU A 49 -2.63 1.88 -7.59
C GLU A 49 -2.06 3.30 -7.38
N LEU A 50 -0.77 3.41 -7.07
CA LEU A 50 -0.09 4.70 -6.94
C LEU A 50 0.02 5.47 -8.28
N ILE A 51 0.23 4.77 -9.39
CA ILE A 51 0.28 5.36 -10.73
C ILE A 51 -1.09 5.93 -11.12
N LYS A 52 -2.18 5.20 -10.85
CA LYS A 52 -3.56 5.69 -11.11
C LYS A 52 -3.86 7.00 -10.41
N GLU A 53 -3.35 7.14 -9.19
CA GLU A 53 -3.54 8.30 -8.33
C GLU A 53 -2.50 9.41 -8.61
N ASN A 54 -1.62 9.22 -9.59
CA ASN A 54 -0.53 10.15 -9.95
C ASN A 54 0.33 10.56 -8.74
N PHE A 55 0.61 9.61 -7.84
CA PHE A 55 1.34 9.86 -6.60
C PHE A 55 2.87 9.82 -6.82
N ASN A 56 3.59 10.85 -6.38
CA ASN A 56 5.06 10.87 -6.47
C ASN A 56 5.69 9.91 -5.46
N THR A 57 6.38 8.87 -5.94
CA THR A 57 7.05 7.85 -5.13
C THR A 57 8.56 8.06 -4.92
N GLU A 58 9.18 9.12 -5.45
CA GLU A 58 10.64 9.33 -5.47
C GLU A 58 11.28 9.41 -4.07
N ASN A 59 10.50 9.88 -3.08
CA ASN A 59 10.97 10.02 -1.70
C ASN A 59 10.75 8.77 -0.84
N PHE A 60 10.25 7.68 -1.43
CA PHE A 60 9.92 6.46 -0.71
C PHE A 60 10.88 5.34 -1.10
N CYS A 61 11.31 4.56 -0.12
CA CYS A 61 12.22 3.45 -0.34
C CYS A 61 11.53 2.23 -0.99
N CYS A 62 10.20 2.12 -0.90
CA CYS A 62 9.43 1.05 -1.51
C CYS A 62 7.98 1.51 -1.79
N PRO A 63 7.26 0.82 -2.69
CA PRO A 63 5.85 1.11 -2.99
C PRO A 63 4.94 0.93 -1.79
N VAL A 64 5.28 -0.01 -0.89
CA VAL A 64 4.46 -0.30 0.29
C VAL A 64 4.39 0.90 1.22
N LEU A 65 5.53 1.51 1.53
CA LEU A 65 5.59 2.74 2.33
C LEU A 65 4.87 3.92 1.65
N ALA A 66 5.06 4.08 0.33
CA ALA A 66 4.39 5.11 -0.44
C ALA A 66 2.86 4.96 -0.37
N TYR A 67 2.36 3.74 -0.58
CA TYR A 67 0.94 3.42 -0.52
C TYR A 67 0.33 3.65 0.86
N HIS A 68 0.97 3.19 1.95
CA HIS A 68 0.45 3.42 3.30
C HIS A 68 0.48 4.90 3.71
N THR A 69 1.45 5.67 3.21
CA THR A 69 1.48 7.12 3.42
C THR A 69 0.39 7.84 2.61
N PHE A 70 0.09 7.37 1.40
CA PHE A 70 -0.97 7.91 0.55
C PHE A 70 -2.38 7.55 1.08
N SER A 71 -2.63 6.26 1.31
CA SER A 71 -3.93 5.74 1.74
C SER A 71 -4.34 6.22 3.14
N GLY A 72 -3.37 6.36 4.05
CA GLY A 72 -3.61 6.93 5.38
C GLY A 72 -4.29 8.30 5.34
N LYS A 73 -3.86 9.16 4.42
CA LYS A 73 -4.46 10.49 4.23
C LYS A 73 -5.89 10.45 3.69
N LYS A 74 -6.22 9.44 2.87
CA LYS A 74 -7.53 9.32 2.20
C LYS A 74 -8.60 8.77 3.14
N ASN A 75 -8.22 7.85 4.01
CA ASN A 75 -9.14 7.08 4.84
C ASN A 75 -9.17 7.49 6.32
N GLU A 76 -8.47 8.56 6.69
CA GLU A 76 -8.29 9.04 8.08
C GLU A 76 -7.76 7.95 9.05
N ASN A 77 -7.23 6.86 8.49
CA ASN A 77 -6.67 5.71 9.18
C ASN A 77 -5.18 5.64 8.82
N GLU A 78 -4.42 6.57 9.39
CA GLU A 78 -3.01 6.74 9.09
C GLU A 78 -2.19 5.60 9.72
N ALA A 79 -1.83 4.58 8.96
CA ALA A 79 -0.91 3.55 9.45
C ALA A 79 0.53 4.10 9.61
N ILE A 80 0.94 5.00 8.71
CA ILE A 80 2.20 5.73 8.75
C ILE A 80 2.00 7.16 8.24
N ILE A 81 2.55 8.11 8.97
CA ILE A 81 2.52 9.54 8.68
C ILE A 81 3.90 9.98 8.21
N TYR A 82 3.93 10.73 7.09
CA TYR A 82 5.11 11.47 6.68
C TYR A 82 5.06 12.90 7.23
N GLN A 83 5.97 13.22 8.15
CA GLN A 83 6.09 14.54 8.76
C GLN A 83 6.95 15.43 7.87
N LYS A 84 6.34 16.45 7.25
CA LYS A 84 7.06 17.35 6.33
C LYS A 84 8.10 18.23 7.04
N VAL A 85 7.87 18.60 8.30
CA VAL A 85 8.69 19.55 9.06
C VAL A 85 10.13 19.05 9.21
N ASP A 86 10.30 17.77 9.52
CA ASP A 86 11.60 17.14 9.75
C ASP A 86 11.89 15.99 8.77
N LYS A 87 11.03 15.81 7.76
CA LYS A 87 11.09 14.74 6.75
C LYS A 87 11.12 13.34 7.37
N SER A 88 10.56 13.17 8.56
CA SER A 88 10.51 11.88 9.26
C SER A 88 9.24 11.09 8.95
N PHE A 89 9.25 9.82 9.32
CA PHE A 89 8.08 8.96 9.30
C PHE A 89 7.72 8.55 10.73
N ALA A 90 6.42 8.48 11.02
CA ALA A 90 5.94 8.09 12.34
C ALA A 90 4.69 7.20 12.24
N ILE A 91 4.47 6.38 13.28
CA ILE A 91 3.25 5.60 13.48
C ILE A 91 2.42 6.33 14.54
N PRO A 92 1.14 6.68 14.26
CA PRO A 92 0.28 7.24 15.28
C PRO A 92 -0.14 6.18 16.29
N ILE A 93 -0.25 6.59 17.55
CA ILE A 93 -0.73 5.76 18.65
C ILE A 93 -2.16 6.19 18.98
N HIS A 94 -3.09 5.24 18.99
CA HIS A 94 -4.47 5.48 19.39
C HIS A 94 -4.64 5.34 20.91
N ASP A 95 -3.92 6.15 21.69
CA ASP A 95 -3.99 6.18 23.16
C ASP A 95 -4.97 7.23 23.71
N GLY A 96 -5.76 7.86 22.83
CA GLY A 96 -6.64 8.98 23.17
C GLY A 96 -5.99 10.35 23.04
N GLY A 97 -4.72 10.44 22.61
CA GLY A 97 -4.00 11.67 22.31
C GLY A 97 -3.30 11.68 20.94
N PRO A 98 -2.57 12.76 20.58
CA PRO A 98 -1.84 12.88 19.31
C PRO A 98 -0.46 12.21 19.36
N SER A 99 -0.32 11.12 20.12
CA SER A 99 0.96 10.45 20.34
C SER A 99 1.50 9.82 19.05
N LEU A 100 2.78 10.03 18.75
CA LEU A 100 3.47 9.50 17.57
C LEU A 100 4.77 8.80 17.95
N ILE A 101 5.08 7.66 17.32
CA ILE A 101 6.39 7.01 17.42
C ILE A 101 7.13 7.17 16.09
N ALA A 102 8.29 7.84 16.13
CA ALA A 102 9.16 7.96 14.96
C ALA A 102 9.75 6.61 14.57
N ILE A 103 9.77 6.32 13.27
CA ILE A 103 10.39 5.12 12.70
C ILE A 103 11.61 5.47 11.87
N ARG A 104 12.70 4.72 12.06
CA ARG A 104 13.98 4.95 11.37
C ARG A 104 14.22 4.00 10.21
N ASN A 105 13.48 2.91 10.17
CA ASN A 105 13.55 1.88 9.13
C ASN A 105 12.15 1.60 8.61
N CYS A 106 12.06 1.35 7.31
CA CYS A 106 10.82 0.91 6.68
C CYS A 106 10.41 -0.46 7.24
N PRO A 107 9.20 -0.63 7.79
CA PRO A 107 8.74 -1.92 8.31
C PRO A 107 8.65 -3.02 7.23
N TRP A 108 8.55 -2.63 5.95
CA TRP A 108 8.34 -3.58 4.86
C TRP A 108 9.60 -3.96 4.10
N CYS A 109 10.50 -3.01 3.83
CA CYS A 109 11.72 -3.28 3.07
C CYS A 109 13.02 -3.12 3.87
N GLY A 110 12.94 -2.73 5.15
CA GLY A 110 14.09 -2.57 6.05
C GLY A 110 14.98 -1.36 5.78
N SER A 111 14.81 -0.67 4.65
CA SER A 111 15.63 0.50 4.29
C SER A 111 15.56 1.59 5.34
N GLY A 112 16.69 2.25 5.60
CA GLY A 112 16.75 3.43 6.46
C GLY A 112 15.93 4.58 5.86
N LEU A 113 15.08 5.20 6.68
CA LEU A 113 14.20 6.31 6.28
C LEU A 113 14.84 7.68 6.52
N ASN A 114 15.93 7.73 7.27
CA ASN A 114 16.71 8.94 7.49
C ASN A 114 17.62 9.17 6.26
N LYS A 115 17.20 10.05 5.35
CA LYS A 115 18.17 10.73 4.47
C LYS A 115 18.84 11.81 5.32
N LYS A 116 20.13 11.63 5.59
CA LYS A 116 21.00 12.66 6.17
C LYS A 116 20.92 13.95 5.35
#